data_AF-Q1WQX6-F1
#
_entry.id   AF-Q1WQX6-F1
#
_cell.length_a   1.000
_cell.length_b   1.000
_cell.length_c   1.000
_cell.angle_alpha   90.00
_cell.angle_beta   90.00
_cell.angle_gamma   90.00
#
_symmetry.space_group_name_H-M   'P 1'
#
loop_
_entity.id
_entity.type
_entity.pdbx_description
1 polymer ?
#
loop_
_entity_poly.entity_id
_entity_poly.type
_entity_poly.pdbx_seq_one_letter_code
_entity_poly.pdbx_strand_id
1 'polypeptide(L)'
;MLKKLWETWLDGGFIRGKKRYVIAPVIWALLIPLGIWLFGNEEMSYLDYIQTPKMIIVTIFCLVGGSTLLYLLDTAMKVNKHMKG
;
A
#
# COMPACT_ATOMS: atom_id res chain seq x y z
N MET A 1 -21.20 1.41 0.72
CA MET A 1 -20.40 0.59 1.66
C MET A 1 -18.90 0.73 1.39
N LEU A 2 -18.44 0.49 0.15
CA LEU A 2 -17.05 0.69 -0.29
C LEU A 2 -16.47 2.09 0.03
N LYS A 3 -17.22 3.16 -0.25
CA LYS A 3 -16.78 4.54 0.06
C LYS A 3 -16.55 4.76 1.56
N LYS A 4 -17.37 4.16 2.42
CA LYS A 4 -17.26 4.24 3.88
C LYS A 4 -16.05 3.44 4.38
N LEU A 5 -15.82 2.25 3.83
CA LEU A 5 -14.62 1.45 4.10
C LEU A 5 -13.35 2.16 3.64
N TRP A 6 -13.39 2.78 2.46
CA TRP A 6 -12.32 3.59 1.91
C TRP A 6 -12.00 4.79 2.81
N GLU A 7 -13.00 5.59 3.17
CA GLU A 7 -12.83 6.71 4.12
C GLU A 7 -12.32 6.23 5.49
N THR A 8 -12.82 5.10 5.99
CA THR A 8 -12.38 4.50 7.26
C THR A 8 -10.92 4.05 7.18
N TRP A 9 -10.52 3.40 6.09
CA TRP A 9 -9.16 2.94 5.86
C TRP A 9 -8.18 4.12 5.70
N LEU A 10 -8.61 5.18 5.02
CA LEU A 10 -7.84 6.41 4.81
C LEU A 10 -7.66 7.23 6.10
N ASP A 11 -8.67 7.27 6.97
CA ASP A 11 -8.53 7.82 8.33
C ASP A 11 -7.62 6.95 9.24
N GLY A 12 -7.02 5.88 8.69
CA GLY A 12 -6.08 4.98 9.37
C GLY A 12 -6.68 3.62 9.72
N GLY A 13 -7.94 3.35 9.37
CA GLY A 13 -8.63 2.12 9.73
C GLY A 13 -8.60 1.86 11.23
N PHE A 14 -8.33 0.61 11.62
CA PHE A 14 -8.09 0.20 13.00
C PHE A 14 -6.71 0.64 13.56
N ILE A 15 -5.86 1.26 12.73
CA ILE A 15 -4.47 1.60 13.04
C ILE A 15 -4.35 3.13 13.02
N ARG A 16 -4.82 3.75 14.10
CA ARG A 16 -4.81 5.22 14.24
C ARG A 16 -3.39 5.80 14.40
N GLY A 17 -3.18 6.99 13.85
CA GLY A 17 -1.99 7.82 14.08
C GLY A 17 -0.77 7.48 13.23
N LYS A 18 0.43 7.83 13.70
CA LYS A 18 1.69 7.73 12.93
C LYS A 18 2.05 6.30 12.49
N LYS A 19 1.46 5.27 13.11
CA LYS A 19 1.70 3.84 12.81
C LYS A 19 1.21 3.43 11.42
N ARG A 20 0.23 4.13 10.84
CA ARG A 20 -0.31 3.84 9.50
C ARG A 20 0.75 3.99 8.40
N TYR A 21 1.65 4.95 8.55
CA TYR A 21 2.74 5.21 7.60
C TYR A 21 3.84 4.16 7.65
N VAL A 22 3.82 3.27 8.65
CA VAL A 22 4.77 2.15 8.76
C VAL A 22 4.08 0.85 8.33
N ILE A 23 2.83 0.65 8.75
CA ILE A 23 2.13 -0.62 8.53
C ILE A 23 1.62 -0.75 7.09
N ALA A 24 1.08 0.32 6.50
CA ALA A 24 0.56 0.23 5.14
C ALA A 24 1.64 -0.02 4.07
N PRO A 25 2.86 0.56 4.14
CA PRO A 25 3.97 0.17 3.27
C PRO A 25 4.35 -1.31 3.38
N VAL A 26 4.35 -1.87 4.59
CA VAL A 26 4.62 -3.30 4.82
C VAL A 26 3.53 -4.17 4.18
N ILE A 27 2.27 -3.78 4.33
CA ILE A 27 1.14 -4.48 3.69
C ILE A 27 1.27 -4.41 2.16
N TRP A 28 1.59 -3.24 1.61
CA TRP A 28 1.77 -3.06 0.16
C TRP A 28 2.95 -3.87 -0.38
N ALA A 29 4.05 -3.92 0.37
CA ALA A 29 5.24 -4.67 0.04
C ALA A 29 5.02 -6.20 -0.01
N LEU A 30 3.94 -6.70 0.61
CA LEU A 30 3.51 -8.10 0.54
C LEU A 30 2.44 -8.31 -0.53
N LEU A 31 1.39 -7.47 -0.53
CA LEU A 31 0.25 -7.61 -1.42
C LEU A 31 0.58 -7.34 -2.88
N ILE A 32 1.45 -6.37 -3.18
CA ILE A 32 1.81 -6.06 -4.57
C ILE A 32 2.57 -7.23 -5.20
N PRO A 33 3.64 -7.79 -4.58
CA PRO A 33 4.28 -8.98 -5.10
C PRO A 33 3.34 -10.19 -5.21
N LEU A 34 2.48 -10.39 -4.22
CA LEU A 34 1.53 -11.49 -4.21
C LEU A 34 0.48 -11.36 -5.33
N GLY A 35 -0.01 -10.15 -5.60
CA GLY A 35 -0.90 -9.88 -6.72
C GLY A 35 -0.21 -10.16 -8.06
N ILE A 36 0.99 -9.63 -8.28
CA ILE A 36 1.71 -9.85 -9.54
C ILE A 36 2.00 -11.34 -9.76
N TRP A 37 2.35 -12.06 -8.69
CA TRP A 37 2.55 -13.50 -8.73
C TRP A 37 1.28 -14.25 -9.18
N LEU A 38 0.15 -13.98 -8.52
CA LEU A 38 -1.16 -14.59 -8.85
C LEU A 38 -1.61 -14.32 -10.28
N PHE A 39 -1.28 -13.17 -10.87
CA PHE A 39 -1.76 -12.80 -12.20
C PHE A 39 -0.80 -13.18 -13.35
N GLY A 40 0.40 -13.68 -13.08
CA GLY A 40 1.37 -13.84 -14.15
C GLY A 40 2.52 -14.83 -13.95
N ASN A 41 2.60 -15.55 -12.82
CA ASN A 41 3.71 -16.49 -12.58
C ASN A 41 3.36 -17.60 -11.58
N GLU A 42 2.21 -18.26 -11.72
CA GLU A 42 1.82 -19.40 -10.88
C GLU A 42 2.77 -20.62 -11.01
N GLU A 43 3.59 -20.67 -12.07
CA GLU A 43 4.56 -21.76 -12.28
C GLU A 43 5.72 -21.76 -11.27
N MET A 44 6.02 -20.61 -10.65
CA MET A 44 7.09 -20.46 -9.67
C MET A 44 6.51 -20.39 -8.26
N SER A 45 7.19 -20.98 -7.27
CA SER A 45 6.81 -20.79 -5.86
C SER A 45 6.89 -19.31 -5.48
N TYR A 46 5.91 -18.81 -4.71
CA TYR A 46 5.90 -17.42 -4.25
C TYR A 46 7.18 -17.01 -3.49
N LEU A 47 7.75 -17.95 -2.72
CA LEU A 47 8.99 -17.72 -1.97
C LEU A 47 10.19 -17.52 -2.88
N ASP A 48 10.25 -18.23 -4.00
CA ASP A 48 11.31 -18.05 -4.99
C ASP A 48 11.06 -16.78 -5.81
N TYR A 49 9.78 -16.49 -6.09
CA TYR A 49 9.37 -15.31 -6.82
C TYR A 49 9.73 -14.00 -6.10
N ILE A 50 9.49 -13.91 -4.78
CA ILE A 50 9.81 -12.71 -3.99
C ILE A 50 11.33 -12.48 -3.86
N GLN A 51 12.14 -13.54 -3.99
CA GLN A 51 13.60 -13.46 -3.99
C GLN A 51 14.17 -13.01 -5.34
N THR A 52 13.35 -12.90 -6.38
CA THR A 52 13.85 -12.40 -7.66
C THR A 52 14.28 -10.93 -7.56
N PRO A 53 15.37 -10.52 -8.25
CA PRO A 53 15.89 -9.15 -8.14
C PRO A 53 14.84 -8.08 -8.47
N LYS A 54 13.97 -8.37 -9.45
CA LYS A 54 12.87 -7.49 -9.85
C LYS A 54 11.88 -7.27 -8.69
N MET A 55 11.51 -8.32 -7.98
CA MET A 55 10.54 -8.24 -6.89
C MET A 55 11.13 -7.61 -5.63
N ILE A 56 12.40 -7.87 -5.33
CA ILE A 56 13.13 -7.19 -4.24
C ILE A 56 13.10 -5.67 -4.44
N ILE A 57 13.36 -5.19 -5.66
CA ILE A 57 13.30 -3.75 -5.99
C ILE A 57 11.89 -3.20 -5.75
N VAL A 58 10.84 -3.92 -6.19
CA VAL A 58 9.44 -3.51 -5.98
C VAL A 58 9.11 -3.46 -4.48
N THR A 59 9.52 -4.45 -3.70
CA THR A 59 9.32 -4.51 -2.25
C THR A 59 10.00 -3.33 -1.55
N ILE A 60 11.26 -3.03 -1.88
CA ILE A 60 11.98 -1.86 -1.34
C ILE A 60 11.27 -0.57 -1.71
N PHE A 61 10.82 -0.43 -2.95
CA PHE A 61 10.08 0.74 -3.40
C PHE A 61 8.75 0.90 -2.63
N CYS A 62 8.04 -0.19 -2.35
CA CYS A 62 6.83 -0.15 -1.55
C CYS A 62 7.10 0.27 -0.11
N LEU A 63 8.19 -0.21 0.50
CA LEU A 63 8.56 0.13 1.88
C LEU A 63 8.99 1.60 2.02
N VAL A 64 9.83 2.09 1.11
CA VAL A 64 10.37 3.46 1.15
C VAL A 64 9.36 4.48 0.61
N GLY A 65 8.79 4.19 -0.57
CA GLY A 65 7.88 5.07 -1.28
C GLY A 65 6.43 5.02 -0.76
N GLY A 66 5.99 3.88 -0.21
CA GLY A 66 4.60 3.70 0.22
C GLY A 66 4.17 4.68 1.31
N SER A 67 5.07 4.99 2.24
CA SER A 67 4.81 5.94 3.34
C SER A 67 4.61 7.36 2.80
N THR A 68 5.47 7.77 1.86
CA THR A 68 5.42 9.07 1.18
C THR A 68 4.18 9.20 0.30
N LEU A 69 3.85 8.15 -0.46
CA LEU A 69 2.64 8.11 -1.30
C LEU A 69 1.36 8.21 -0.45
N LEU A 70 1.31 7.52 0.69
CA LEU A 70 0.20 7.64 1.64
C LEU A 70 0.10 9.04 2.23
N TYR A 71 1.22 9.69 2.55
CA TYR A 71 1.21 11.06 3.03
C TYR A 71 0.68 12.04 1.99
N LEU A 72 1.08 11.88 0.73
CA LEU A 72 0.58 12.70 -0.38
C LEU A 72 -0.92 12.47 -0.63
N LEU A 73 -1.38 11.21 -0.61
CA LEU A 73 -2.80 10.86 -0.72
C LEU A 73 -3.62 11.48 0.42
N ASP A 74 -3.14 11.38 1.66
CA ASP A 74 -3.81 11.95 2.83
C ASP A 74 -3.91 13.48 2.72
N THR A 75 -2.84 14.13 2.24
CA THR A 75 -2.79 15.59 2.00
C THR A 75 -3.76 15.99 0.89
N ALA A 76 -3.74 15.30 -0.25
CA ALA A 76 -4.60 15.61 -1.39
C ALA A 76 -6.08 15.46 -1.05
N MET A 77 -6.45 14.45 -0.26
CA MET A 77 -7.84 14.27 0.17
C MET A 77 -8.27 15.30 1.20
N LYS A 78 -7.40 15.70 2.14
CA LYS A 78 -7.69 16.80 3.07
C LYS A 78 -7.95 18.10 2.32
N VAL A 79 -7.13 18.40 1.32
CA VAL A 79 -7.32 19.57 0.43
C VAL A 79 -8.64 19.45 -0.34
N ASN A 80 -8.95 18.29 -0.92
CA ASN A 80 -10.22 18.06 -1.64
C ASN A 80 -11.45 18.18 -0.72
N LYS A 81 -11.33 17.78 0.55
CA LYS A 81 -12.39 17.92 1.56
C LYS A 81 -12.61 19.40 1.91
N HIS A 82 -11.54 20.20 1.96
CA HIS A 82 -11.63 21.66 2.16
C HIS A 82 -12.18 22.40 0.94
N MET A 83 -11.95 21.92 -0.29
CA MET A 83 -12.51 22.54 -1.51
C MET A 83 -13.97 22.18 -1.80
N LYS A 84 -14.52 21.18 -1.10
CA LYS A 84 -15.95 20.79 -1.21
C LYS A 84 -16.81 21.29 -0.03
N GLY A 85 -16.23 22.13 0.84
CA GLY A 85 -16.92 22.83 1.92
C GLY A 85 -17.34 24.22 1.49
#